data_AF-A0A9E5TI48-F1
#
_entry.id   AF-A0A9E5TI48-F1
#
_cell.length_a   1.000
_cell.length_b   1.000
_cell.length_c   1.000
_cell.angle_alpha   90.00
_cell.angle_beta   90.00
_cell.angle_gamma   90.00
#
_symmetry.space_group_name_H-M   'P 1'
#
loop_
_entity.id
_entity.type
_entity.pdbx_description
1 polymer ?
#
loop_
_entity_poly.entity_id
_entity_poly.type
_entity_poly.pdbx_seq_one_letter_code
_entity_poly.pdbx_strand_id
1 'polypeptide(L)' 'IIARKLWTEPKADYQGRYYSVNDCVSMPKPVQSPLPVLVGGMGTKLLKVSARHANAVNFAWNTPLDTYEERLAVLAG' A
#
# COMPACT_ATOMS: atom_id res chain seq x y z
N ILE A 1 5.66 -2.42 -3.42
CA ILE A 1 6.24 -2.92 -4.71
C ILE A 1 6.44 -4.42 -4.63
N ILE A 2 7.35 -4.93 -3.79
CA ILE A 2 7.62 -6.37 -3.61
C ILE A 2 6.33 -7.17 -3.40
N ALA A 3 5.46 -6.76 -2.46
CA ALA A 3 4.20 -7.45 -2.19
C ALA A 3 3.33 -7.62 -3.45
N ARG A 4 3.20 -6.57 -4.27
CA ARG A 4 2.44 -6.64 -5.53
C ARG A 4 3.04 -7.67 -6.48
N LYS A 5 4.37 -7.67 -6.65
CA LYS A 5 5.07 -8.68 -7.47
C LYS A 5 4.84 -10.10 -6.94
N LEU A 6 4.95 -10.31 -5.63
CA LEU A 6 4.68 -11.62 -5.02
C LEU A 6 3.26 -12.11 -5.29
N TRP A 7 2.27 -11.22 -5.33
CA TRP A 7 0.88 -11.57 -5.60
C TRP A 7 0.57 -11.82 -7.08
N THR A 8 1.28 -11.16 -8.00
CA THR A 8 0.92 -11.18 -9.44
C THR A 8 1.90 -11.94 -10.33
N GLU A 9 3.15 -12.12 -9.91
CA GLU A 9 4.19 -12.75 -10.72
C GLU A 9 4.42 -14.21 -10.27
N PRO A 10 4.66 -15.16 -11.18
CA PRO A 10 5.02 -16.53 -10.81
C PRO A 10 6.25 -16.57 -9.87
N LYS A 11 7.24 -15.72 -10.17
CA LYS A 11 8.43 -15.47 -9.38
C LYS A 11 8.73 -13.97 -9.39
N ALA A 12 9.13 -13.42 -8.24
CA ALA A 12 9.31 -11.99 -8.06
C ALA A 12 10.79 -11.63 -7.85
N ASP A 13 11.25 -10.69 -8.66
CA ASP A 13 12.54 -10.01 -8.52
C ASP A 13 12.35 -8.53 -8.18
N TYR A 14 13.15 -8.05 -7.22
CA TYR A 14 13.19 -6.64 -6.87
C TYR A 14 14.53 -6.30 -6.22
N GLN A 15 15.14 -5.19 -6.61
CA GLN A 15 16.35 -4.66 -5.98
C GLN A 15 16.04 -3.27 -5.44
N GLY A 16 16.05 -3.14 -4.12
CA GLY A 16 15.72 -1.89 -3.44
C GLY A 16 16.80 -1.48 -2.45
N ARG A 17 16.76 -0.23 -2.02
CA ARG A 17 17.69 0.31 -1.04
C ARG A 17 17.71 -0.46 0.28
N TYR A 18 16.54 -0.93 0.73
CA TYR A 18 16.37 -1.58 2.03
C TYR A 18 16.09 -3.07 1.92
N TYR A 19 15.42 -3.49 0.85
CA TYR A 19 15.03 -4.88 0.63
C TYR A 19 15.21 -5.24 -0.83
N SER A 20 15.70 -6.45 -1.04
CA SER A 20 15.80 -7.09 -2.33
C SER A 20 15.27 -8.52 -2.25
N VAL A 21 14.62 -8.98 -3.32
CA VAL A 21 14.21 -10.37 -3.50
C VAL A 21 14.68 -10.84 -4.87
N ASN A 22 15.06 -12.11 -4.97
CA ASN A 22 15.54 -12.75 -6.20
C ASN A 22 14.82 -14.09 -6.36
N ASP A 23 14.23 -14.33 -7.52
CA ASP A 23 13.51 -15.55 -7.89
C ASP A 23 12.45 -15.98 -6.85
N CYS A 24 11.84 -15.01 -6.15
CA CYS A 24 11.04 -15.30 -4.96
C CYS A 24 9.63 -15.79 -5.31
N VAL A 25 9.24 -16.95 -4.78
CA VAL A 25 7.91 -17.55 -4.99
C VAL A 25 7.02 -17.31 -3.77
N SER A 26 5.79 -16.84 -4.02
CA SER A 26 4.73 -16.74 -3.02
C SER A 26 3.47 -17.41 -3.55
N MET A 27 3.00 -18.47 -2.89
CA MET A 27 1.84 -19.26 -3.29
C MET A 27 0.99 -19.62 -2.06
N PRO A 28 -0.34 -19.77 -2.21
CA PRO A 28 -1.12 -19.56 -3.43
C PRO A 28 -1.24 -18.06 -3.79
N LYS A 29 -1.57 -17.77 -5.05
CA LYS A 29 -1.88 -16.39 -5.46
C LYS A 29 -3.25 -15.97 -4.92
N PRO A 30 -3.45 -14.67 -4.63
CA PRO A 30 -4.78 -14.15 -4.37
C PRO A 30 -5.72 -14.46 -5.53
N VAL A 31 -6.95 -14.89 -5.22
CA VAL A 31 -7.97 -15.18 -6.23
C VAL A 31 -8.45 -13.88 -6.90
N GLN A 32 -8.44 -12.76 -6.18
CA GLN A 32 -8.89 -11.46 -6.69
C GLN A 32 -7.82 -10.78 -7.55
N SER A 33 -8.22 -10.27 -8.72
CA SER A 33 -7.37 -9.51 -9.63
C SER A 33 -8.11 -8.30 -10.23
N PRO A 34 -7.65 -7.05 -10.01
CA PRO A 34 -6.53 -6.66 -9.15
C PRO A 34 -6.87 -6.82 -7.66
N LEU A 35 -5.90 -7.22 -6.82
CA LEU A 35 -6.06 -7.25 -5.37
C LEU A 35 -6.06 -5.81 -4.80
N PRO A 36 -7.16 -5.32 -4.21
CA PRO A 36 -7.20 -4.00 -3.60
C PRO A 36 -6.34 -3.97 -2.33
N VAL A 37 -5.59 -2.89 -2.17
CA VAL A 37 -4.75 -2.66 -0.98
C VAL A 37 -5.35 -1.56 -0.13
N LEU A 38 -5.68 -1.88 1.12
CA LEU A 38 -6.06 -0.92 2.15
C LEU A 38 -4.84 -0.64 3.04
N VAL A 39 -4.53 0.63 3.28
CA VAL A 39 -3.49 1.03 4.24
C VAL A 39 -4.14 1.75 5.43
N GLY A 40 -3.80 1.34 6.65
CA GLY A 40 -4.27 1.99 7.86
C GLY A 40 -3.29 3.05 8.37
N GLY A 41 -3.81 4.19 8.81
CA GLY A 41 -3.04 5.23 9.47
C GLY A 41 -3.14 6.61 8.81
N MET A 42 -2.61 7.62 9.51
CA MET A 42 -2.81 9.04 9.15
C MET A 42 -1.53 9.89 9.14
N GLY A 43 -0.35 9.26 9.30
CA GLY A 43 0.92 9.97 9.24
C GLY A 43 1.21 10.47 7.83
N THR A 44 1.71 11.71 7.69
CA THR A 44 1.92 12.35 6.38
C THR A 44 2.74 11.50 5.41
N LYS A 45 3.84 10.88 5.87
CA LYS A 45 4.66 9.99 5.03
C LYS A 45 3.88 8.76 4.57
N LEU A 46 3.09 8.18 5.47
CA LEU A 46 2.26 7.00 5.18
C LEU A 46 1.15 7.33 4.18
N LEU A 47 0.49 8.48 4.34
CA LEU A 47 -0.54 8.92 3.40
C LEU A 47 0.04 9.17 2.00
N LYS A 48 1.22 9.80 1.88
CA LYS A 48 1.90 9.96 0.59
C LYS A 48 2.27 8.63 -0.08
N VAL A 49 2.67 7.63 0.70
CA VAL A 49 2.91 6.27 0.18
C VAL A 49 1.59 5.62 -0.24
N SER A 50 0.54 5.81 0.55
CA SER A 50 -0.79 5.25 0.29
C SER A 50 -1.40 5.84 -0.99
N ALA A 51 -1.31 7.15 -1.21
CA ALA A 51 -1.77 7.80 -2.43
C ALA A 51 -1.15 7.20 -3.69
N ARG A 52 0.11 6.72 -3.61
CA ARG A 52 0.82 6.11 -4.74
C ARG A 52 0.58 4.62 -4.91
N HIS A 53 0.15 3.92 -3.85
CA HIS A 53 0.25 2.45 -3.81
C HIS A 53 -0.98 1.72 -3.23
N ALA A 54 -1.90 2.43 -2.59
CA ALA A 54 -3.10 1.85 -2.02
C ALA A 54 -4.32 2.17 -2.89
N ASN A 55 -5.37 1.38 -2.71
CA ASN A 55 -6.70 1.63 -3.29
C ASN A 55 -7.60 2.35 -2.30
N ALA A 56 -7.35 2.18 -1.00
CA ALA A 56 -8.11 2.81 0.07
C ALA A 56 -7.21 3.10 1.27
N VAL A 57 -7.65 4.06 2.10
CA VAL A 57 -7.03 4.39 3.39
C VAL A 57 -8.05 4.24 4.50
N ASN A 58 -7.66 3.56 5.56
CA ASN A 58 -8.42 3.53 6.81
C ASN A 58 -7.86 4.59 7.77
N PHE A 59 -8.58 5.72 7.86
CA PHE A 59 -8.32 6.75 8.87
C PHE A 59 -8.82 6.21 10.20
N ALA A 60 -7.94 6.16 11.20
CA ALA A 60 -8.18 5.49 12.48
C ALA A 60 -9.52 5.90 13.13
N TRP A 61 -9.95 5.12 14.12
CA TRP A 61 -11.22 5.34 14.80
C TRP A 61 -11.35 6.76 15.37
N ASN A 62 -12.56 7.32 15.28
CA ASN A 62 -12.94 8.60 15.89
C ASN A 62 -12.09 9.80 15.42
N THR A 63 -11.67 9.83 14.15
CA THR A 63 -10.96 10.99 13.58
C THR A 63 -11.90 12.20 13.53
N PRO A 64 -11.59 13.32 14.21
CA PRO A 64 -12.35 14.56 14.11
C PRO A 64 -12.45 15.06 12.66
N LEU A 65 -13.55 15.75 12.29
CA LEU A 65 -13.80 16.16 10.91
C LEU A 65 -12.72 17.12 10.37
N ASP A 66 -12.26 18.07 11.18
CA ASP A 66 -11.17 18.99 10.83
C ASP A 66 -9.86 18.25 10.55
N THR A 67 -9.54 17.24 11.38
CA THR A 67 -8.39 16.37 11.17
C THR A 67 -8.56 15.57 9.88
N TYR A 68 -9.75 15.03 9.62
CA TYR A 68 -10.04 14.26 8.42
C TYR A 68 -9.82 15.08 7.15
N GLU A 69 -10.35 16.31 7.09
CA GLU A 69 -10.15 17.24 5.96
C GLU A 69 -8.66 17.54 5.74
N GLU A 70 -7.92 17.84 6.82
CA GLU A 70 -6.48 18.10 6.73
C GLU A 70 -5.72 16.89 6.17
N ARG A 71 -6.11 15.67 6.58
CA ARG A 71 -5.45 14.46 6.08
C ARG A 71 -5.83 14.11 4.64
N LEU A 72 -7.05 14.42 4.19
CA LEU A 72 -7.44 14.28 2.79
C LEU A 72 -6.58 15.15 1.87
N ALA A 73 -6.24 16.37 2.29
CA ALA A 73 -5.36 17.25 1.53
C ALA A 73 -3.96 16.63 1.30
N VAL A 74 -3.46 15.81 2.24
CA VAL A 74 -2.19 15.09 2.07
C VAL A 74 -2.27 13.98 1.01
N LEU A 75 -3.44 13.35 0.82
CA LEU A 75 -3.64 12.34 -0.22
C LEU A 75 -3.81 12.94 -1.61
N ALA A 76 -4.27 14.19 -1.70
CA ALA A 76 -4.53 14.89 -2.96
C ALA A 76 -3.27 15.51 -3.62
N GLY A 77 -2.16 15.62 -2.89
CA GLY A 77 -0.86 16.13 -3.38
C GLY A 77 0.19 15.04 -3.61
#